data_AF-A0A0F4ZBP3-F1
#
_entry.id   AF-A0A0F4ZBP3-F1
#
_cell.length_a   1.000
_cell.length_b   1.000
_cell.length_c   1.000
_cell.angle_alpha   90.00
_cell.angle_beta   90.00
_cell.angle_gamma   90.00
#
_symmetry.space_group_name_H-M   'P 1'
#
loop_
_entity.id
_entity.type
_entity.pdbx_description
1 polymer ?
#
loop_
_entity_poly.entity_id
_entity_poly.type
_entity_poly.pdbx_seq_one_letter_code
_entity_poly.pdbx_strand_id
1 'polypeptide(L)'
;MAVNIFYDAALTKPDRLVLQNLEKDIKEALEAQPSEKDSIETIASSSASSDDETSSTASGACVKENSRGGLLAVNKKKAEAGVSLTRDESLIAHLTALNDSASPLFEPTVFNSIDLPDLRTRLPAWANSWLLTPYIRLATACVRTETDAVMFTHLLLYLCTSVPSAALLFRSFSVWHGALHVAMQVSYVGAYTLLMHQHIHMRGVLHARLAWLDAVFPYITNPLMGHTWNSYYYHHVKHHHVEGNGPHDLSSTLRYQRDDLRHFACYVARFFFLVWADLPLYFVRKGRWILAAKTAFWELGTYAFYAAMFRVNAQATVFVFLLPLLLMRLGLMVGNWGQHAFVDHEEPDSDYRSSITLIDVPSNRHCFNDGYHTSHHLNPLRHWREHPVSFLKGKHVYASQHALVFHNIDYLMITARLMMKDYETLAKCMIPIGEQIAMTLEERMALLKSHTKRFTEEEIAERYGDK
;
A
#
# COMPACT_ATOMS: atom_id res chain seq x y z
N MET A 1 12.94 18.96 -19.03
CA MET A 1 11.77 19.65 -18.44
C MET A 1 11.73 19.33 -16.96
N ALA A 2 11.58 20.32 -16.08
CA ALA A 2 11.47 20.09 -14.64
C ALA A 2 10.24 19.21 -14.33
N VAL A 3 10.41 18.21 -13.47
CA VAL A 3 9.30 17.39 -12.98
C VAL A 3 8.38 18.27 -12.16
N ASN A 4 7.15 18.45 -12.60
CA ASN A 4 6.16 19.24 -11.88
C ASN A 4 5.41 18.32 -10.91
N ILE A 5 5.86 18.29 -9.65
CA ILE A 5 5.21 17.50 -8.61
C ILE A 5 3.87 18.17 -8.27
N PHE A 6 2.80 17.41 -8.44
CA PHE A 6 1.47 17.80 -8.00
C PHE A 6 1.35 17.62 -6.48
N TYR A 7 0.51 18.46 -5.86
CA TYR A 7 0.22 18.39 -4.44
C TYR A 7 -1.29 18.35 -4.26
N ASP A 8 -1.86 17.18 -3.96
CA ASP A 8 -3.28 17.09 -3.65
C ASP A 8 -3.61 17.88 -2.37
N ALA A 9 -4.73 18.60 -2.38
CA ALA A 9 -5.19 19.38 -1.24
C ALA A 9 -5.51 18.51 -0.02
N ALA A 10 -5.90 17.26 -0.25
CA ALA A 10 -6.21 16.25 0.75
C ALA A 10 -4.99 15.42 1.19
N LEU A 11 -3.77 15.71 0.72
CA LEU A 11 -2.56 15.02 1.16
C LEU A 11 -2.46 14.92 2.68
N THR A 12 -1.98 13.78 3.17
CA THR A 12 -1.56 13.67 4.57
C THR A 12 -0.34 14.57 4.79
N LYS A 13 -0.21 15.13 6.00
CA LYS A 13 0.98 15.93 6.35
C LYS A 13 2.30 15.16 6.11
N PRO A 14 2.44 13.87 6.46
CA PRO A 14 3.63 13.08 6.12
C PRO A 14 3.92 13.04 4.61
N ASP A 15 2.94 12.70 3.78
CA ASP A 15 3.15 12.60 2.32
C ASP A 15 3.55 13.94 1.71
N ARG A 16 2.90 15.03 2.13
CA ARG A 16 3.27 16.38 1.71
C ARG A 16 4.74 16.68 2.00
N LEU A 17 5.23 16.32 3.19
CA LEU A 17 6.62 16.57 3.57
C LEU A 17 7.60 15.67 2.80
N VAL A 18 7.23 14.42 2.52
CA VAL A 18 8.04 13.52 1.69
C VAL A 18 8.14 14.04 0.25
N LEU A 19 7.03 14.48 -0.35
CA LEU A 19 7.03 15.05 -1.70
C LEU A 19 7.88 16.32 -1.79
N GLN A 20 7.75 17.22 -0.81
CA GLN A 20 8.59 18.43 -0.74
C GLN A 20 10.07 18.10 -0.60
N ASN A 21 10.41 16.99 0.05
CA ASN A 21 11.79 16.52 0.16
C ASN A 21 12.31 16.01 -1.19
N LEU A 22 11.53 15.17 -1.87
CA LEU A 22 11.85 14.65 -3.21
C LEU A 22 11.93 15.76 -4.27
N GLU A 23 11.03 16.75 -4.23
CA GLU A 23 11.06 17.90 -5.14
C GLU A 23 12.38 18.66 -5.02
N LYS A 24 12.89 18.81 -3.80
CA LYS A 24 14.17 19.47 -3.56
C LYS A 24 15.35 18.62 -4.02
N ASP A 25 15.31 17.30 -3.82
CA ASP A 25 16.34 16.40 -4.36
C ASP A 25 16.45 16.54 -5.88
N ILE A 26 15.31 16.61 -6.57
CA ILE A 26 15.26 16.78 -8.03
C ILE A 26 15.84 18.13 -8.44
N LYS A 27 15.48 19.22 -7.76
CA LYS A 27 16.01 20.56 -8.06
C LYS A 27 17.53 20.61 -7.85
N GLU A 28 18.02 20.11 -6.73
CA GLU A 28 19.45 20.06 -6.41
C GLU A 28 20.23 19.22 -7.43
N ALA A 29 19.70 18.06 -7.84
CA ALA A 29 20.32 17.22 -8.85
C ALA A 29 20.37 17.88 -10.24
N LEU A 30 19.32 18.61 -10.63
CA LEU A 30 19.28 19.34 -11.91
C LEU A 30 20.18 20.58 -11.90
N GLU A 31 20.32 21.25 -10.76
CA GLU A 31 21.23 22.40 -10.59
C GLU A 31 22.70 21.96 -10.55
N ALA A 32 22.98 20.75 -10.05
CA ALA A 32 24.32 20.18 -10.02
C ALA A 32 24.78 19.60 -11.37
N GLN A 33 23.88 19.42 -12.34
CA GLN A 33 24.28 19.03 -13.70
C GLN A 33 25.06 20.19 -14.34
N PRO A 34 26.29 19.96 -14.83
CA PRO A 34 27.08 21.00 -15.47
C PRO A 34 26.29 21.59 -16.63
N SER A 35 26.30 22.92 -16.73
CA SER A 35 25.62 23.58 -17.84
C SER A 35 26.27 23.12 -19.15
N GLU A 36 25.47 22.92 -20.21
CA GLU A 36 25.97 22.61 -21.55
C GLU A 36 27.03 23.63 -22.07
N LYS A 37 27.11 24.81 -21.42
CA LYS A 37 28.13 25.83 -21.65
C LYS A 37 29.49 25.51 -21.04
N ASP A 38 29.56 24.79 -19.92
CA ASP A 38 30.84 24.44 -19.29
C ASP A 38 31.52 23.26 -20.01
N SER A 39 30.74 22.40 -20.68
CA SER A 39 31.25 21.30 -21.51
C SER A 39 31.95 21.76 -22.80
N ILE A 40 31.78 23.00 -23.25
CA ILE A 40 32.48 23.52 -24.42
C ILE A 40 33.90 24.03 -24.05
N GLU A 41 34.13 24.46 -22.80
CA GLU A 41 35.47 24.87 -22.35
C GLU A 41 36.35 23.68 -21.91
N THR A 42 35.78 22.55 -21.50
CA THR A 42 36.56 21.38 -21.04
C THR A 42 37.06 20.46 -22.16
N ILE A 43 36.46 20.52 -23.36
CA ILE A 43 36.92 19.74 -24.52
C ILE A 43 38.24 20.29 -25.11
N ALA A 44 38.65 21.51 -24.73
CA ALA A 44 39.89 22.12 -25.18
C ALA A 44 41.15 21.72 -24.37
N SER A 45 41.04 20.96 -23.26
CA SER A 45 42.19 20.78 -22.35
C SER A 45 42.51 19.37 -21.86
N SER A 46 41.85 18.30 -22.33
CA SER A 46 42.19 16.94 -21.88
C SER A 46 42.23 15.92 -23.01
N SER A 47 43.32 15.95 -23.77
CA SER A 47 43.82 14.77 -24.50
C SER A 47 45.03 14.21 -23.74
N ALA A 48 44.83 13.20 -22.90
CA ALA A 48 45.81 12.16 -22.60
C ALA A 48 45.33 11.17 -21.51
N SER A 49 45.69 9.90 -21.74
CA SER A 49 45.82 8.75 -20.83
C SER A 49 44.58 7.91 -20.44
N SER A 50 44.44 6.85 -21.25
CA SER A 50 44.17 5.43 -20.98
C SER A 50 43.97 4.89 -19.55
N ASP A 51 42.92 4.07 -19.46
CA ASP A 51 42.80 2.70 -18.92
C ASP A 51 43.26 2.39 -17.48
N ASP A 52 42.30 2.09 -16.61
CA ASP A 52 42.33 0.88 -15.77
C ASP A 52 40.92 0.52 -15.25
N GLU A 53 40.44 -0.67 -15.61
CA GLU A 53 39.19 -1.27 -15.14
C GLU A 53 39.43 -2.07 -13.87
N THR A 54 38.74 -1.73 -12.78
CA THR A 54 38.55 -2.66 -11.65
C THR A 54 37.07 -2.78 -11.28
N SER A 55 36.53 -3.94 -11.64
CA SER A 55 35.24 -4.50 -11.24
C SER A 55 35.16 -4.66 -9.71
N SER A 56 34.06 -4.19 -9.10
CA SER A 56 33.64 -4.62 -7.77
C SER A 56 32.16 -4.97 -7.76
N THR A 57 31.92 -6.27 -7.67
CA THR A 57 30.63 -6.91 -7.43
C THR A 57 30.19 -6.66 -5.98
N ALA A 58 29.12 -5.89 -5.78
CA ALA A 58 28.46 -5.76 -4.48
C ALA A 58 27.26 -6.70 -4.43
N SER A 59 27.46 -7.87 -3.83
CA SER A 59 26.40 -8.83 -3.50
C SER A 59 25.44 -8.26 -2.46
N GLY A 60 24.13 -8.35 -2.75
CA GLY A 60 23.05 -7.94 -1.86
C GLY A 60 23.12 -8.61 -0.49
N ALA A 61 23.39 -7.80 0.53
CA ALA A 61 23.21 -8.17 1.92
C ALA A 61 22.11 -7.27 2.50
N CYS A 62 21.02 -7.90 2.97
CA CYS A 62 19.94 -7.29 3.71
C CYS A 62 20.50 -6.46 4.88
N VAL A 63 20.45 -5.13 4.76
CA VAL A 63 20.81 -4.20 5.83
C VAL A 63 19.76 -4.33 6.92
N LYS A 64 20.16 -4.82 8.10
CA LYS A 64 19.30 -4.86 9.28
C LYS A 64 18.81 -3.44 9.61
N GLU A 65 17.50 -3.22 9.51
CA GLU A 65 16.84 -1.96 9.87
C GLU A 65 17.21 -1.58 11.31
N ASN A 66 17.84 -0.42 11.47
CA ASN A 66 18.10 0.14 12.79
C ASN A 66 16.76 0.57 13.39
N SER A 67 16.36 -0.11 14.47
CA SER A 67 15.11 0.10 15.18
C SER A 67 14.87 1.56 15.59
N ARG A 68 13.60 1.90 15.81
CA ARG A 68 13.09 3.24 16.17
C ARG A 68 13.91 3.98 17.25
N GLY A 69 14.48 3.25 18.21
CA GLY A 69 15.34 3.81 19.26
C GLY A 69 16.78 4.17 18.82
N GLY A 70 17.32 3.51 17.80
CA GLY A 70 18.69 3.71 17.33
C GLY A 70 18.92 5.08 16.67
N LEU A 71 17.99 5.51 15.80
CA LEU A 71 18.16 6.77 15.07
C LEU A 71 17.91 8.01 15.95
N LEU A 72 16.92 7.97 16.84
CA LEU A 72 16.69 9.04 17.81
C LEU A 72 17.91 9.24 18.73
N ALA A 73 18.58 8.14 19.12
CA ALA A 73 19.81 8.20 19.89
C ALA A 73 21.00 8.78 19.08
N VAL A 74 21.11 8.47 17.79
CA VAL A 74 22.15 9.04 16.90
C VAL A 74 21.92 10.53 16.68
N ASN A 75 20.69 10.95 16.38
CA ASN A 75 20.36 12.37 16.18
C ASN A 75 20.53 13.18 17.46
N LYS A 76 20.19 12.61 18.62
CA LYS A 76 20.45 13.22 19.93
C LYS A 76 21.95 13.41 20.17
N LYS A 77 22.77 12.40 19.89
CA LYS A 77 24.24 12.52 19.97
C LYS A 77 24.82 13.56 19.00
N LYS A 78 24.30 13.65 17.77
CA LYS A 78 24.71 14.68 16.80
C LYS A 78 24.35 16.08 17.27
N ALA A 79 23.14 16.27 17.80
CA ALA A 79 22.69 17.53 18.38
C ALA A 79 23.52 17.94 19.61
N GLU A 80 23.82 16.98 20.49
CA GLU A 80 24.72 17.18 21.65
C GLU A 80 26.17 17.49 21.22
N ALA A 81 26.60 16.99 20.05
CA ALA A 81 27.90 17.27 19.45
C ALA A 81 27.92 18.53 18.56
N GLY A 82 26.82 19.29 18.46
CA GLY A 82 26.74 20.52 17.65
C GLY A 82 26.75 20.30 16.12
N VAL A 83 26.53 19.07 15.65
CA VAL A 83 26.47 18.74 14.21
C VAL A 83 25.05 18.97 13.70
N SER A 84 24.90 19.82 12.67
CA SER A 84 23.61 20.07 12.02
C SER A 84 23.11 18.81 11.33
N LEU A 85 21.83 18.49 11.52
CA LEU A 85 21.18 17.39 10.82
C LEU A 85 21.00 17.75 9.35
N THR A 86 21.13 16.75 8.48
CA THR A 86 20.72 16.88 7.08
C THR A 86 19.22 17.13 6.96
N ARG A 87 18.75 17.55 5.78
CA ARG A 87 17.31 17.70 5.49
C ARG A 87 16.54 16.41 5.79
N ASP A 88 17.08 15.28 5.33
CA ASP A 88 16.45 13.97 5.50
C ASP A 88 16.43 13.54 6.96
N GLU A 89 17.53 13.69 7.68
CA GLU A 89 17.60 13.35 9.11
C GLU A 89 16.61 14.18 9.94
N SER A 90 16.48 15.46 9.63
CA SER A 90 15.53 16.36 10.29
C SER A 90 14.08 15.95 10.02
N LEU A 91 13.76 15.62 8.77
CA LEU A 91 12.43 15.18 8.39
C LEU A 91 12.08 13.81 9.01
N ILE A 92 13.01 12.86 8.97
CA ILE A 92 12.85 11.56 9.60
C ILE A 92 12.61 11.72 11.11
N ALA A 93 13.38 12.58 11.78
CA ALA A 93 13.19 12.84 13.21
C ALA A 93 11.78 13.42 13.49
N HIS A 94 11.34 14.39 12.68
CA HIS A 94 10.01 14.98 12.81
C HIS A 94 8.89 13.95 12.63
N LEU A 95 8.90 13.17 11.55
CA LEU A 95 7.88 12.16 11.29
C LEU A 95 7.88 11.04 12.34
N THR A 96 9.06 10.62 12.79
CA THR A 96 9.19 9.63 13.89
C THR A 96 8.55 10.16 15.17
N ALA A 97 8.75 11.44 15.47
CA ALA A 97 8.21 12.11 16.65
C ALA A 97 6.68 12.28 16.60
N LEU A 98 6.05 12.35 15.41
CA LEU A 98 4.58 12.37 15.26
C LEU A 98 3.94 11.02 15.64
N ASN A 99 4.69 9.92 15.51
CA ASN A 99 4.19 8.57 15.77
C ASN A 99 4.48 8.10 17.21
N ASP A 100 5.35 8.78 17.95
CA ASP A 100 5.87 8.33 19.26
C ASP A 100 5.02 8.91 20.39
N SER A 101 4.31 8.08 21.17
CA SER A 101 3.44 8.57 22.25
C SER A 101 4.18 9.25 23.40
N ALA A 102 5.49 9.07 23.52
CA ALA A 102 6.31 9.79 24.49
C ALA A 102 6.75 11.19 23.99
N SER A 103 6.57 11.48 22.70
CA SER A 103 6.98 12.75 22.09
C SER A 103 5.93 13.84 22.31
N PRO A 104 6.33 15.10 22.57
CA PRO A 104 5.40 16.23 22.62
C PRO A 104 4.75 16.54 21.26
N LEU A 105 5.32 16.02 20.17
CA LEU A 105 4.77 16.14 18.82
C LEU A 105 3.80 15.00 18.47
N PHE A 106 3.56 14.05 19.37
CA PHE A 106 2.68 12.92 19.12
C PHE A 106 1.31 13.37 18.61
N GLU A 107 0.87 12.77 17.51
CA GLU A 107 -0.42 13.05 16.92
C GLU A 107 -1.12 11.73 16.55
N PRO A 108 -2.16 11.29 17.28
CA PRO A 108 -2.92 10.11 16.88
C PRO A 108 -3.79 10.42 15.66
N THR A 109 -3.94 9.45 14.76
CA THR A 109 -4.87 9.58 13.63
C THR A 109 -6.25 9.23 14.13
N VAL A 110 -7.22 10.14 14.01
CA VAL A 110 -8.58 9.95 14.56
C VAL A 110 -9.60 9.75 13.43
N PHE A 111 -9.46 10.53 12.37
CA PHE A 111 -10.30 10.47 11.17
C PHE A 111 -9.40 10.39 9.95
N ASN A 112 -9.83 9.70 8.91
CA ASN A 112 -9.14 9.69 7.63
C ASN A 112 -9.55 10.88 6.75
N SER A 113 -10.53 11.70 7.10
CA SER A 113 -10.96 12.85 6.29
C SER A 113 -10.27 14.17 6.64
N ILE A 114 -9.71 14.29 7.86
CA ILE A 114 -9.09 15.53 8.35
C ILE A 114 -7.99 15.23 9.37
N ASP A 115 -6.89 15.99 9.33
CA ASP A 115 -5.78 15.88 10.29
C ASP A 115 -6.20 16.49 11.63
N LEU A 116 -5.64 15.99 12.74
CA LEU A 116 -6.12 16.35 14.07
C LEU A 116 -5.92 17.85 14.40
N PRO A 117 -4.77 18.49 14.08
CA PRO A 117 -4.58 19.93 14.24
C PRO A 117 -5.63 20.75 13.50
N ASP A 118 -5.93 20.38 12.25
CA ASP A 118 -6.91 21.08 11.41
C ASP A 118 -8.34 20.91 11.93
N LEU A 119 -8.67 19.74 12.47
CA LEU A 119 -9.96 19.53 13.13
C LEU A 119 -10.07 20.40 14.39
N ARG A 120 -9.01 20.45 15.20
CA ARG A 120 -8.99 21.26 16.43
C ARG A 120 -9.18 22.75 16.16
N THR A 121 -8.62 23.27 15.06
CA THR A 121 -8.77 24.69 14.69
C THR A 121 -10.16 25.03 14.18
N ARG A 122 -10.85 24.07 13.53
CA ARG A 122 -12.23 24.24 13.03
C ARG A 122 -13.31 24.09 14.10
N LEU A 123 -13.01 23.40 15.20
CA LEU A 123 -13.98 23.15 16.27
C LEU A 123 -13.97 24.26 17.34
N PRO A 124 -15.13 24.66 17.88
CA PRO A 124 -15.21 25.51 19.06
C PRO A 124 -14.45 24.90 20.26
N ALA A 125 -13.90 25.75 21.12
CA ALA A 125 -13.12 25.32 22.30
C ALA A 125 -13.88 24.34 23.21
N TRP A 126 -15.19 24.53 23.38
CA TRP A 126 -16.03 23.62 24.16
C TRP A 126 -16.10 22.22 23.53
N ALA A 127 -16.22 22.12 22.20
CA ALA A 127 -16.30 20.84 21.50
C ALA A 127 -14.95 20.11 21.55
N ASN A 128 -13.85 20.85 21.46
CA ASN A 128 -12.51 20.30 21.65
C ASN A 128 -12.33 19.69 23.05
N SER A 129 -12.73 20.41 24.09
CA SER A 129 -12.53 20.01 25.49
C SER A 129 -13.48 18.91 25.96
N TRP A 130 -14.76 18.98 25.56
CA TRP A 130 -15.81 18.11 26.09
C TRP A 130 -16.22 16.96 25.17
N LEU A 131 -15.91 17.02 23.87
CA LEU A 131 -16.25 15.96 22.92
C LEU A 131 -14.99 15.29 22.34
N LEU A 132 -14.16 16.05 21.62
CA LEU A 132 -13.03 15.48 20.86
C LEU A 132 -11.95 14.90 21.78
N THR A 133 -11.52 15.65 22.80
CA THR A 133 -10.45 15.19 23.70
C THR A 133 -10.85 13.94 24.50
N PRO A 134 -12.05 13.87 25.13
CA PRO A 134 -12.51 12.64 25.78
C PRO A 134 -12.63 11.46 24.82
N TYR A 135 -13.13 11.69 23.60
CA TYR A 135 -13.21 10.66 22.58
C TYR A 135 -11.84 10.11 22.19
N ILE A 136 -10.85 10.98 21.94
CA ILE A 136 -9.48 10.55 21.59
C ILE A 136 -8.90 9.70 22.72
N ARG A 137 -9.04 10.12 23.98
CA ARG A 137 -8.56 9.34 25.13
C ARG A 137 -9.20 7.95 25.21
N LEU A 138 -10.50 7.85 24.93
CA LEU A 138 -11.20 6.57 24.87
C LEU A 138 -10.66 5.73 23.71
N ALA A 139 -10.62 6.30 22.50
CA ALA A 139 -10.20 5.60 21.29
C ALA A 139 -8.77 5.07 21.41
N THR A 140 -7.82 5.90 21.86
CA THR A 140 -6.42 5.48 22.06
C THR A 140 -6.27 4.41 23.12
N ALA A 141 -7.09 4.44 24.19
CA ALA A 141 -7.10 3.38 25.21
C ALA A 141 -7.71 2.05 24.72
N CYS A 142 -8.52 2.08 23.65
CA CYS A 142 -9.15 0.90 23.07
C CYS A 142 -8.29 0.21 22.00
N VAL A 143 -7.32 0.90 21.41
CA VAL A 143 -6.49 0.37 20.32
C VAL A 143 -5.15 -0.17 20.81
N ARG A 144 -4.52 -1.04 20.02
CA ARG A 144 -3.22 -1.62 20.34
C ARG A 144 -2.08 -0.61 20.21
N THR A 145 -2.12 0.22 19.17
CA THR A 145 -1.15 1.29 18.92
C THR A 145 -1.86 2.62 19.09
N GLU A 146 -1.36 3.52 19.94
CA GLU A 146 -2.05 4.79 20.23
C GLU A 146 -2.28 5.66 18.99
N THR A 147 -1.47 5.48 17.94
CA THR A 147 -1.67 6.14 16.65
C THR A 147 -2.94 5.75 15.91
N ASP A 148 -3.53 4.59 16.25
CA ASP A 148 -4.59 3.92 15.50
C ASP A 148 -6.00 4.24 16.00
N ALA A 149 -6.22 5.36 16.68
CA ALA A 149 -7.57 5.77 17.11
C ALA A 149 -8.59 5.73 15.94
N VAL A 150 -8.14 6.00 14.72
CA VAL A 150 -8.89 5.88 13.46
C VAL A 150 -9.44 4.48 13.21
N MET A 151 -8.75 3.41 13.61
CA MET A 151 -9.23 2.03 13.46
C MET A 151 -10.45 1.82 14.35
N PHE A 152 -10.40 2.33 15.59
CA PHE A 152 -11.55 2.29 16.50
C PHE A 152 -12.71 3.14 15.96
N THR A 153 -12.44 4.33 15.40
CA THR A 153 -13.43 5.16 14.72
C THR A 153 -14.16 4.40 13.61
N HIS A 154 -13.43 3.69 12.76
CA HIS A 154 -14.01 2.91 11.66
C HIS A 154 -14.81 1.72 12.18
N LEU A 155 -14.32 1.00 13.21
CA LEU A 155 -15.09 -0.09 13.82
C LEU A 155 -16.42 0.40 14.39
N LEU A 156 -16.44 1.53 15.11
CA LEU A 156 -17.68 2.14 15.59
C LEU A 156 -18.59 2.52 14.42
N LEU A 157 -18.05 3.12 13.37
CA LEU A 157 -18.80 3.46 12.16
C LEU A 157 -19.49 2.22 11.59
N TYR A 158 -18.76 1.13 11.35
CA TYR A 158 -19.32 -0.08 10.75
C TYR A 158 -20.34 -0.78 11.65
N LEU A 159 -20.07 -0.86 12.95
CA LEU A 159 -20.99 -1.48 13.91
C LEU A 159 -22.28 -0.66 14.10
N CYS A 160 -22.23 0.66 13.93
CA CYS A 160 -23.39 1.53 14.08
C CYS A 160 -24.14 1.81 12.77
N THR A 161 -23.54 1.58 11.60
CA THR A 161 -24.19 1.82 10.30
C THR A 161 -24.36 0.55 9.49
N SER A 162 -23.27 -0.15 9.16
CA SER A 162 -23.26 -1.35 8.31
C SER A 162 -24.10 -2.48 8.88
N VAL A 163 -23.88 -2.83 10.16
CA VAL A 163 -24.59 -3.95 10.80
C VAL A 163 -26.11 -3.68 10.97
N PRO A 164 -26.56 -2.53 11.53
CA PRO A 164 -27.99 -2.24 11.63
C PRO A 164 -28.66 -2.12 10.26
N SER A 165 -27.98 -1.53 9.27
CA SER A 165 -28.49 -1.42 7.91
C SER A 165 -28.73 -2.79 7.27
N ALA A 166 -27.79 -3.74 7.44
CA ALA A 166 -27.98 -5.12 7.00
C ALA A 166 -29.15 -5.80 7.72
N ALA A 167 -29.23 -5.70 9.05
CA ALA A 167 -30.32 -6.29 9.83
C ALA A 167 -31.70 -5.75 9.41
N LEU A 168 -31.80 -4.45 9.16
CA LEU A 168 -33.02 -3.80 8.68
C LEU A 168 -33.41 -4.28 7.27
N LEU A 169 -32.46 -4.51 6.36
CA LEU A 169 -32.72 -5.07 5.03
C LEU A 169 -33.28 -6.50 5.10
N PHE A 170 -32.77 -7.31 6.02
CA PHE A 170 -33.30 -8.67 6.24
C PHE A 170 -34.68 -8.67 6.90
N ARG A 171 -34.97 -7.69 7.76
CA ARG A 171 -36.28 -7.53 8.41
C ARG A 171 -37.35 -6.98 7.47
N SER A 172 -37.02 -5.96 6.69
CA SER A 172 -37.94 -5.23 5.82
C SER A 172 -37.18 -4.70 4.60
N PHE A 173 -37.09 -5.55 3.57
CA PHE A 173 -36.33 -5.21 2.37
C PHE A 173 -36.97 -4.05 1.61
N SER A 174 -36.11 -3.15 1.12
CA SER A 174 -36.44 -2.09 0.17
C SER A 174 -35.27 -1.94 -0.79
N VAL A 175 -35.55 -1.86 -2.10
CA VAL A 175 -34.51 -1.71 -3.12
C VAL A 175 -33.73 -0.41 -2.93
N TRP A 176 -34.39 0.68 -2.52
CA TRP A 176 -33.73 1.96 -2.26
C TRP A 176 -32.77 1.88 -1.07
N HIS A 177 -33.20 1.24 0.02
CA HIS A 177 -32.32 0.98 1.16
C HIS A 177 -31.18 0.05 0.75
N GLY A 178 -31.44 -0.98 -0.06
CA GLY A 178 -30.41 -1.87 -0.59
C GLY A 178 -29.35 -1.11 -1.41
N ALA A 179 -29.78 -0.24 -2.32
CA ALA A 179 -28.89 0.58 -3.13
C ALA A 179 -28.04 1.54 -2.26
N LEU A 180 -28.66 2.21 -1.28
CA LEU A 180 -27.95 3.08 -0.33
C LEU A 180 -26.98 2.28 0.55
N HIS A 181 -27.35 1.06 0.95
CA HIS A 181 -26.47 0.15 1.69
C HIS A 181 -25.23 -0.21 0.87
N VAL A 182 -25.40 -0.61 -0.39
CA VAL A 182 -24.27 -0.92 -1.28
C VAL A 182 -23.38 0.31 -1.50
N ALA A 183 -23.97 1.48 -1.75
CA ALA A 183 -23.20 2.73 -1.90
C ALA A 183 -22.37 3.05 -0.64
N MET A 184 -22.95 2.83 0.54
CA MET A 184 -22.25 2.95 1.82
C MET A 184 -21.13 1.90 1.97
N GLN A 185 -21.35 0.63 1.60
CA GLN A 185 -20.26 -0.37 1.65
C GLN A 185 -19.12 -0.02 0.70
N VAL A 186 -19.44 0.44 -0.52
CA VAL A 186 -18.43 0.86 -1.51
C VAL A 186 -17.57 2.00 -0.97
N SER A 187 -18.14 2.96 -0.23
CA SER A 187 -17.33 4.03 0.38
C SER A 187 -16.48 3.55 1.57
N TYR A 188 -16.84 2.43 2.20
CA TYR A 188 -16.11 1.86 3.32
C TYR A 188 -15.03 0.85 2.91
N VAL A 189 -15.17 0.24 1.73
CA VAL A 189 -14.45 -0.97 1.33
C VAL A 189 -12.93 -0.82 1.37
N GLY A 190 -12.41 0.33 0.92
CA GLY A 190 -10.97 0.60 0.91
C GLY A 190 -10.43 0.65 2.34
N ALA A 191 -10.92 1.60 3.14
CA ALA A 191 -10.53 1.74 4.54
C ALA A 191 -10.72 0.43 5.34
N TYR A 192 -11.83 -0.29 5.13
CA TYR A 192 -12.05 -1.56 5.82
C TYR A 192 -11.03 -2.62 5.44
N THR A 193 -10.73 -2.77 4.14
CA THR A 193 -9.77 -3.76 3.66
C THR A 193 -8.38 -3.49 4.22
N LEU A 194 -7.97 -2.22 4.32
CA LEU A 194 -6.66 -1.87 4.87
C LEU A 194 -6.64 -1.89 6.40
N LEU A 195 -7.76 -1.67 7.08
CA LEU A 195 -7.90 -2.01 8.51
C LEU A 195 -7.70 -3.51 8.72
N MET A 196 -8.30 -4.35 7.87
CA MET A 196 -8.13 -5.79 7.93
C MET A 196 -6.72 -6.23 7.55
N HIS A 197 -6.06 -5.55 6.61
CA HIS A 197 -4.66 -5.76 6.27
C HIS A 197 -3.77 -5.51 7.49
N GLN A 198 -3.97 -4.40 8.20
CA GLN A 198 -3.29 -4.12 9.46
C GLN A 198 -3.61 -5.19 10.51
N HIS A 199 -4.88 -5.58 10.67
CA HIS A 199 -5.31 -6.60 11.63
C HIS A 199 -4.59 -7.94 11.43
N ILE A 200 -4.50 -8.42 10.19
CA ILE A 200 -3.92 -9.74 9.89
C ILE A 200 -2.40 -9.76 9.99
N HIS A 201 -1.72 -8.66 9.68
CA HIS A 201 -0.26 -8.54 9.81
C HIS A 201 0.14 -8.31 11.27
N MET A 202 -0.53 -7.37 11.96
CA MET A 202 -0.20 -6.98 13.33
C MET A 202 -0.86 -7.85 14.41
N ARG A 203 -1.64 -8.87 14.02
CA ARG A 203 -2.35 -9.80 14.92
C ARG A 203 -3.37 -9.08 15.81
N GLY A 204 -4.14 -8.17 15.22
CA GLY A 204 -5.16 -7.38 15.88
C GLY A 204 -4.89 -5.88 15.87
N VAL A 205 -5.97 -5.10 16.01
CA VAL A 205 -5.92 -3.62 16.05
C VAL A 205 -6.38 -3.07 17.40
N LEU A 206 -7.16 -3.84 18.17
CA LEU A 206 -7.62 -3.44 19.49
C LEU A 206 -6.65 -3.86 20.60
N HIS A 207 -6.73 -3.14 21.72
CA HIS A 207 -5.99 -3.41 22.94
C HIS A 207 -6.31 -4.82 23.48
N ALA A 208 -5.35 -5.46 24.17
CA ALA A 208 -5.49 -6.84 24.66
C ALA A 208 -6.73 -7.08 25.55
N ARG A 209 -7.18 -6.06 26.29
CA ARG A 209 -8.43 -6.11 27.09
C ARG A 209 -9.69 -6.31 26.24
N LEU A 210 -9.63 -5.95 24.97
CA LEU A 210 -10.69 -6.11 23.97
C LEU A 210 -10.38 -7.23 22.98
N ALA A 211 -9.46 -8.15 23.29
CA ALA A 211 -9.04 -9.22 22.38
C ALA A 211 -10.20 -10.11 21.89
N TRP A 212 -11.23 -10.32 22.72
CA TRP A 212 -12.42 -11.05 22.31
C TRP A 212 -13.19 -10.30 21.21
N LEU A 213 -13.31 -8.98 21.32
CA LEU A 213 -13.96 -8.15 20.31
C LEU A 213 -13.12 -8.11 19.04
N ASP A 214 -11.80 -7.96 19.19
CA ASP A 214 -10.82 -7.98 18.10
C ASP A 214 -10.86 -9.28 17.30
N ALA A 215 -11.10 -10.41 17.98
CA ALA A 215 -11.25 -11.71 17.34
C ALA A 215 -12.62 -11.89 16.66
N VAL A 216 -13.69 -11.29 17.19
CA VAL A 216 -15.07 -11.52 16.75
C VAL A 216 -15.50 -10.58 15.62
N PHE A 217 -15.11 -9.30 15.66
CA PHE A 217 -15.60 -8.31 14.70
C PHE A 217 -15.36 -8.71 13.22
N PRO A 218 -14.25 -9.36 12.82
CA PRO A 218 -14.06 -9.75 11.43
C PRO A 218 -15.09 -10.78 10.96
N TYR A 219 -15.57 -11.66 11.84
CA TYR A 219 -16.59 -12.64 11.46
C TYR A 219 -17.96 -12.02 11.18
N ILE A 220 -18.23 -10.83 11.73
CA ILE A 220 -19.45 -10.06 11.47
C ILE A 220 -19.25 -9.16 10.25
N THR A 221 -18.14 -8.44 10.21
CA THR A 221 -17.93 -7.33 9.26
C THR A 221 -17.31 -7.76 7.94
N ASN A 222 -16.52 -8.84 7.87
CA ASN A 222 -15.90 -9.30 6.61
C ASN A 222 -16.96 -9.59 5.55
N PRO A 223 -18.01 -10.39 5.82
CA PRO A 223 -19.03 -10.69 4.81
C PRO A 223 -19.76 -9.45 4.30
N LEU A 224 -20.04 -8.48 5.19
CA LEU A 224 -20.70 -7.21 4.84
C LEU A 224 -19.86 -6.35 3.91
N MET A 225 -18.54 -6.50 3.98
CA MET A 225 -17.56 -5.78 3.17
C MET A 225 -17.10 -6.59 1.95
N GLY A 226 -17.68 -7.77 1.71
CA GLY A 226 -17.34 -8.62 0.58
C GLY A 226 -16.13 -9.53 0.77
N HIS A 227 -15.55 -9.56 1.97
CA HIS A 227 -14.51 -10.54 2.32
C HIS A 227 -15.17 -11.85 2.74
N THR A 228 -14.63 -12.97 2.26
CA THR A 228 -14.92 -14.30 2.81
C THR A 228 -14.12 -14.50 4.10
N TRP A 229 -14.64 -15.30 5.04
CA TRP A 229 -14.01 -15.45 6.35
C TRP A 229 -12.57 -15.95 6.21
N ASN A 230 -11.61 -15.29 6.85
CA ASN A 230 -10.18 -15.65 6.88
C ASN A 230 -9.46 -15.84 5.53
N SER A 231 -10.13 -15.82 4.38
CA SER A 231 -9.50 -16.05 3.08
C SER A 231 -8.49 -14.97 2.75
N TYR A 232 -8.76 -13.71 3.11
CA TYR A 232 -7.81 -12.62 2.93
C TYR A 232 -6.49 -12.88 3.69
N TYR A 233 -6.55 -13.42 4.92
CA TYR A 233 -5.34 -13.82 5.66
C TYR A 233 -4.56 -14.92 4.93
N TYR A 234 -5.22 -15.98 4.50
CA TYR A 234 -4.53 -17.09 3.86
C TYR A 234 -3.98 -16.72 2.48
N HIS A 235 -4.73 -15.95 1.70
CA HIS A 235 -4.31 -15.48 0.39
C HIS A 235 -3.19 -14.45 0.50
N HIS A 236 -3.37 -13.40 1.30
CA HIS A 236 -2.40 -12.31 1.42
C HIS A 236 -1.15 -12.77 2.18
N VAL A 237 -1.31 -13.20 3.44
CA VAL A 237 -0.17 -13.43 4.35
C VAL A 237 0.48 -14.80 4.13
N LYS A 238 -0.30 -15.85 3.88
CA LYS A 238 0.23 -17.23 3.81
C LYS A 238 0.58 -17.69 2.41
N HIS A 239 0.30 -16.86 1.41
CA HIS A 239 0.53 -17.15 0.00
C HIS A 239 1.21 -15.97 -0.70
N HIS A 240 0.56 -14.81 -0.86
CA HIS A 240 1.06 -13.73 -1.71
C HIS A 240 2.37 -13.14 -1.16
N HIS A 241 2.45 -12.87 0.14
CA HIS A 241 3.71 -12.46 0.79
C HIS A 241 4.80 -13.54 0.79
N VAL A 242 4.42 -14.80 0.66
CA VAL A 242 5.39 -15.91 0.60
C VAL A 242 5.99 -16.03 -0.80
N GLU A 243 5.16 -15.80 -1.83
CA GLU A 243 5.57 -15.97 -3.22
C GLU A 243 6.02 -14.66 -3.89
N GLY A 244 5.71 -13.50 -3.30
CA GLY A 244 6.26 -12.19 -3.68
C GLY A 244 5.91 -11.74 -5.11
N ASN A 245 4.69 -12.00 -5.59
CA ASN A 245 4.32 -11.85 -7.01
C ASN A 245 5.14 -12.74 -7.98
N GLY A 246 5.95 -13.67 -7.44
CA GLY A 246 6.71 -14.66 -8.19
C GLY A 246 5.85 -15.69 -8.91
N PRO A 247 6.45 -16.62 -9.66
CA PRO A 247 5.74 -17.50 -10.58
C PRO A 247 4.78 -18.50 -9.92
N HIS A 248 4.87 -18.72 -8.61
CA HIS A 248 3.97 -19.58 -7.85
C HIS A 248 2.87 -18.83 -7.11
N ASP A 249 2.87 -17.49 -7.20
CA ASP A 249 1.79 -16.66 -6.71
C ASP A 249 0.56 -16.80 -7.63
N LEU A 250 -0.56 -17.30 -7.09
CA LEU A 250 -1.86 -17.34 -7.78
C LEU A 250 -2.38 -15.97 -8.24
N SER A 251 -1.87 -14.87 -7.66
CA SER A 251 -2.11 -13.50 -8.09
C SER A 251 -0.89 -12.87 -8.78
N SER A 252 0.04 -13.69 -9.29
CA SER A 252 1.17 -13.21 -10.07
C SER A 252 0.72 -12.51 -11.35
N THR A 253 1.35 -11.39 -11.64
CA THR A 253 1.16 -10.64 -12.89
C THR A 253 2.22 -10.96 -13.96
N LEU A 254 3.25 -11.75 -13.63
CA LEU A 254 4.43 -12.00 -14.48
C LEU A 254 4.08 -12.54 -15.87
N ARG A 255 3.20 -13.55 -15.92
CA ARG A 255 2.80 -14.25 -17.16
C ARG A 255 1.84 -13.44 -18.04
N TYR A 256 1.41 -12.28 -17.56
CA TYR A 256 0.46 -11.44 -18.26
C TYR A 256 1.16 -10.24 -18.90
N GLN A 257 0.67 -9.86 -20.10
CA GLN A 257 1.00 -8.59 -20.70
C GLN A 257 0.20 -7.52 -19.93
N ARG A 258 0.89 -6.68 -19.16
CA ARG A 258 0.24 -5.85 -18.12
C ARG A 258 -0.45 -4.59 -18.63
N ASP A 259 -0.35 -4.32 -19.93
CA ASP A 259 -1.08 -3.28 -20.66
C ASP A 259 -2.06 -3.85 -21.72
N ASP A 260 -2.45 -5.13 -21.58
CA ASP A 260 -3.44 -5.77 -22.45
C ASP A 260 -4.74 -6.12 -21.71
N LEU A 261 -5.87 -5.68 -22.27
CA LEU A 261 -7.20 -5.85 -21.66
C LEU A 261 -7.65 -7.32 -21.59
N ARG A 262 -7.26 -8.16 -22.56
CA ARG A 262 -7.64 -9.58 -22.55
C ARG A 262 -6.88 -10.34 -21.47
N HIS A 263 -5.59 -10.03 -21.32
CA HIS A 263 -4.76 -10.57 -20.26
C HIS A 263 -5.28 -10.14 -18.88
N PHE A 264 -5.62 -8.86 -18.71
CA PHE A 264 -6.25 -8.37 -17.49
C PHE A 264 -7.59 -9.07 -17.20
N ALA A 265 -8.47 -9.21 -18.20
CA ALA A 265 -9.74 -9.91 -18.03
C ALA A 265 -9.55 -11.40 -17.66
N CYS A 266 -8.57 -12.07 -18.25
CA CYS A 266 -8.22 -13.46 -17.92
C CYS A 266 -7.72 -13.58 -16.47
N TYR A 267 -6.83 -12.67 -16.05
CA TYR A 267 -6.33 -12.58 -14.68
C TYR A 267 -7.46 -12.39 -13.67
N VAL A 268 -8.34 -11.40 -13.89
CA VAL A 268 -9.49 -11.14 -13.04
C VAL A 268 -10.42 -12.35 -13.01
N ALA A 269 -10.81 -12.90 -14.17
CA ALA A 269 -11.74 -14.03 -14.25
C ALA A 269 -11.23 -15.27 -13.50
N ARG A 270 -9.92 -15.58 -13.63
CA ARG A 270 -9.31 -16.70 -12.91
C ARG A 270 -9.51 -16.55 -11.40
N PHE A 271 -9.09 -15.43 -10.82
CA PHE A 271 -9.25 -15.20 -9.39
C PHE A 271 -10.73 -15.21 -8.99
N PHE A 272 -11.56 -14.46 -9.74
CA PHE A 272 -12.96 -14.26 -9.41
C PHE A 272 -13.76 -15.57 -9.29
N PHE A 273 -13.51 -16.51 -10.21
CA PHE A 273 -14.26 -17.77 -10.27
C PHE A 273 -13.54 -18.96 -9.63
N LEU A 274 -12.21 -18.98 -9.59
CA LEU A 274 -11.44 -20.17 -9.22
C LEU A 274 -10.69 -20.07 -7.89
N VAL A 275 -10.55 -18.88 -7.29
CA VAL A 275 -9.75 -18.71 -6.05
C VAL A 275 -10.17 -19.65 -4.90
N TRP A 276 -11.47 -19.93 -4.78
CA TRP A 276 -12.01 -20.82 -3.75
C TRP A 276 -11.47 -22.26 -3.85
N ALA A 277 -11.01 -22.68 -5.03
CA ALA A 277 -10.40 -23.97 -5.29
C ALA A 277 -8.87 -23.86 -5.45
N ASP A 278 -8.39 -22.85 -6.18
CA ASP A 278 -6.97 -22.65 -6.48
C ASP A 278 -6.13 -22.50 -5.20
N LEU A 279 -6.60 -21.71 -4.23
CA LEU A 279 -5.84 -21.44 -3.00
C LEU A 279 -5.70 -22.68 -2.10
N PRO A 280 -6.76 -23.45 -1.78
CA PRO A 280 -6.60 -24.74 -1.09
C PRO A 280 -5.69 -25.71 -1.85
N LEU A 281 -5.83 -25.82 -3.17
CA LEU A 281 -5.02 -26.72 -3.99
C LEU A 281 -3.55 -26.30 -4.02
N TYR A 282 -3.26 -25.00 -4.02
CA TYR A 282 -1.89 -24.49 -3.84
C TYR A 282 -1.29 -25.01 -2.53
N PHE A 283 -2.01 -24.90 -1.40
CA PHE A 283 -1.49 -25.39 -0.12
C PHE A 283 -1.31 -26.92 -0.10
N VAL A 284 -2.18 -27.67 -0.79
CA VAL A 284 -2.00 -29.12 -1.01
C VAL A 284 -0.70 -29.40 -1.76
N ARG A 285 -0.46 -28.72 -2.89
CA ARG A 285 0.75 -28.90 -3.71
C ARG A 285 2.04 -28.56 -2.94
N LYS A 286 1.99 -27.61 -2.02
CA LYS A 286 3.10 -27.25 -1.11
C LYS A 286 3.18 -28.14 0.15
N GLY A 287 2.36 -29.20 0.26
CA GLY A 287 2.35 -30.11 1.41
C GLY A 287 1.77 -29.52 2.71
N ARG A 288 1.10 -28.37 2.66
CA ARG A 288 0.55 -27.63 3.82
C ARG A 288 -0.93 -27.98 4.04
N TRP A 289 -1.22 -29.26 4.28
CA TRP A 289 -2.57 -29.83 4.37
C TRP A 289 -3.51 -29.13 5.36
N ILE A 290 -3.01 -28.71 6.52
CA ILE A 290 -3.81 -28.01 7.52
C ILE A 290 -4.28 -26.64 7.00
N LEU A 291 -3.42 -25.93 6.27
CA LEU A 291 -3.80 -24.65 5.67
C LEU A 291 -4.81 -24.85 4.55
N ALA A 292 -4.60 -25.87 3.70
CA ALA A 292 -5.55 -26.22 2.65
C ALA A 292 -6.95 -26.49 3.21
N ALA A 293 -7.03 -27.32 4.27
CA ALA A 293 -8.29 -27.63 4.94
C ALA A 293 -8.94 -26.38 5.54
N LYS A 294 -8.17 -25.51 6.20
CA LYS A 294 -8.68 -24.26 6.76
C LYS A 294 -9.19 -23.31 5.67
N THR A 295 -8.45 -23.12 4.58
CA THR A 295 -8.90 -22.27 3.47
C THR A 295 -10.18 -22.77 2.83
N ALA A 296 -10.27 -24.08 2.58
CA ALA A 296 -11.47 -24.68 2.00
C ALA A 296 -12.66 -24.55 2.96
N PHE A 297 -12.45 -24.82 4.26
CA PHE A 297 -13.48 -24.69 5.28
C PHE A 297 -14.07 -23.29 5.33
N TRP A 298 -13.23 -22.25 5.34
CA TRP A 298 -13.72 -20.89 5.46
C TRP A 298 -14.39 -20.34 4.19
N GLU A 299 -13.87 -20.66 3.01
CA GLU A 299 -14.52 -20.32 1.73
C GLU A 299 -15.89 -21.01 1.62
N LEU A 300 -15.92 -22.34 1.72
CA LEU A 300 -17.14 -23.13 1.59
C LEU A 300 -18.14 -22.81 2.71
N GLY A 301 -17.65 -22.55 3.93
CA GLY A 301 -18.47 -22.09 5.05
C GLY A 301 -19.12 -20.74 4.78
N THR A 302 -18.41 -19.81 4.15
CA THR A 302 -18.99 -18.51 3.74
C THR A 302 -20.05 -18.70 2.67
N TYR A 303 -19.82 -19.56 1.67
CA TYR A 303 -20.83 -19.86 0.64
C TYR A 303 -22.06 -20.56 1.21
N ALA A 304 -21.87 -21.51 2.14
CA ALA A 304 -22.97 -22.15 2.84
C ALA A 304 -23.79 -21.13 3.65
N PHE A 305 -23.11 -20.19 4.32
CA PHE A 305 -23.76 -19.08 5.00
C PHE A 305 -24.58 -18.22 4.03
N TYR A 306 -24.01 -17.80 2.89
CA TYR A 306 -24.77 -17.04 1.89
C TYR A 306 -25.95 -17.82 1.33
N ALA A 307 -25.80 -19.12 1.07
CA ALA A 307 -26.90 -19.97 0.61
C ALA A 307 -28.01 -20.12 1.67
N ALA A 308 -27.67 -20.10 2.96
CA ALA A 308 -28.64 -20.09 4.05
C ALA A 308 -29.36 -18.72 4.13
N MET A 309 -28.61 -17.61 4.11
CA MET A 309 -29.19 -16.27 4.13
C MET A 309 -30.08 -15.99 2.91
N PHE A 310 -29.71 -16.52 1.73
CA PHE A 310 -30.50 -16.40 0.52
C PHE A 310 -31.89 -17.07 0.66
N ARG A 311 -31.99 -18.16 1.41
CA ARG A 311 -33.27 -18.81 1.74
C ARG A 311 -34.12 -18.01 2.72
N VAL A 312 -33.49 -17.20 3.57
CA VAL A 312 -34.19 -16.29 4.50
C VAL A 312 -34.75 -15.09 3.74
N ASN A 313 -33.89 -14.41 2.97
CA ASN A 313 -34.30 -13.30 2.12
C ASN A 313 -33.30 -13.15 0.97
N ALA A 314 -33.72 -13.57 -0.23
CA ALA A 314 -32.89 -13.55 -1.43
C ALA A 314 -32.47 -12.12 -1.81
N GLN A 315 -33.41 -11.17 -1.76
CA GLN A 315 -33.16 -9.78 -2.15
C GLN A 315 -32.17 -9.10 -1.20
N ALA A 316 -32.38 -9.22 0.11
CA ALA A 316 -31.45 -8.69 1.10
C ALA A 316 -30.05 -9.33 0.96
N THR A 317 -29.97 -10.64 0.73
CA THR A 317 -28.70 -11.35 0.55
C THR A 317 -27.90 -10.84 -0.65
N VAL A 318 -28.58 -10.52 -1.75
CA VAL A 318 -27.92 -9.94 -2.94
C VAL A 318 -27.24 -8.62 -2.59
N PHE A 319 -27.95 -7.69 -1.93
CA PHE A 319 -27.41 -6.36 -1.63
C PHE A 319 -26.42 -6.35 -0.46
N VAL A 320 -26.61 -7.19 0.55
CA VAL A 320 -25.80 -7.19 1.77
C VAL A 320 -24.52 -8.04 1.63
N PHE A 321 -24.54 -9.10 0.82
CA PHE A 321 -23.44 -10.07 0.77
C PHE A 321 -22.90 -10.31 -0.64
N LEU A 322 -23.76 -10.62 -1.61
CA LEU A 322 -23.28 -11.04 -2.94
C LEU A 322 -22.70 -9.87 -3.73
N LEU A 323 -23.37 -8.72 -3.78
CA LEU A 323 -22.82 -7.54 -4.46
C LEU A 323 -21.50 -7.07 -3.84
N PRO A 324 -21.39 -6.92 -2.50
CA PRO A 324 -20.09 -6.65 -1.87
C PRO A 324 -19.02 -7.69 -2.20
N LEU A 325 -19.33 -8.98 -2.17
CA LEU A 325 -18.37 -10.04 -2.55
C LEU A 325 -17.83 -9.86 -3.97
N LEU A 326 -18.72 -9.64 -4.93
CA LEU A 326 -18.35 -9.48 -6.34
C LEU A 326 -17.51 -8.20 -6.53
N LEU A 327 -17.91 -7.08 -5.92
CA LEU A 327 -17.17 -5.82 -5.98
C LEU A 327 -15.80 -5.92 -5.31
N MET A 328 -15.70 -6.59 -4.16
CA MET A 328 -14.44 -6.82 -3.45
C MET A 328 -13.46 -7.63 -4.29
N ARG A 329 -13.90 -8.75 -4.88
CA ARG A 329 -13.03 -9.59 -5.71
C ARG A 329 -12.49 -8.83 -6.92
N LEU A 330 -13.33 -8.02 -7.56
CA LEU A 330 -12.91 -7.16 -8.65
C LEU A 330 -11.89 -6.11 -8.15
N GLY A 331 -12.21 -5.42 -7.07
CA GLY A 331 -11.37 -4.37 -6.49
C GLY A 331 -9.98 -4.87 -6.08
N LEU A 332 -9.90 -6.03 -5.41
CA LEU A 332 -8.61 -6.65 -5.03
C LEU A 332 -7.75 -6.98 -6.24
N MET A 333 -8.35 -7.48 -7.33
CA MET A 333 -7.59 -7.82 -8.53
C MET A 333 -7.16 -6.61 -9.35
N VAL A 334 -8.01 -5.58 -9.43
CA VAL A 334 -7.62 -4.29 -10.02
C VAL A 334 -6.48 -3.66 -9.21
N GLY A 335 -6.57 -3.66 -7.87
CA GLY A 335 -5.54 -3.14 -6.98
C GLY A 335 -4.21 -3.88 -7.13
N ASN A 336 -4.22 -5.22 -7.03
CA ASN A 336 -3.02 -6.04 -7.17
C ASN A 336 -2.37 -5.87 -8.55
N TRP A 337 -3.16 -5.77 -9.61
CA TRP A 337 -2.63 -5.51 -10.95
C TRP A 337 -1.88 -4.18 -11.02
N GLY A 338 -2.46 -3.10 -10.48
CA GLY A 338 -1.79 -1.79 -10.42
C GLY A 338 -0.53 -1.80 -9.55
N GLN A 339 -0.56 -2.52 -8.43
CA GLN A 339 0.57 -2.68 -7.50
C GLN A 339 1.77 -3.41 -8.14
N HIS A 340 1.51 -4.37 -9.02
CA HIS A 340 2.51 -5.24 -9.65
C HIS A 340 2.49 -5.14 -11.19
N ALA A 341 2.17 -3.97 -11.74
CA ALA A 341 2.10 -3.76 -13.18
C ALA A 341 3.49 -3.59 -13.84
N PHE A 342 4.42 -3.00 -13.10
CA PHE A 342 5.74 -2.61 -13.60
C PHE A 342 6.82 -3.49 -12.98
N VAL A 343 6.89 -4.73 -13.44
CA VAL A 343 7.92 -5.68 -12.98
C VAL A 343 9.13 -5.59 -13.89
N ASP A 344 10.27 -5.31 -13.29
CA ASP A 344 11.55 -5.25 -13.98
C ASP A 344 11.98 -6.64 -14.49
N HIS A 345 12.51 -6.71 -15.71
CA HIS A 345 12.94 -8.00 -16.29
C HIS A 345 14.32 -8.46 -15.79
N GLU A 346 15.14 -7.55 -15.25
CA GLU A 346 16.49 -7.89 -14.81
C GLU A 346 16.49 -8.54 -13.42
N GLU A 347 15.76 -7.95 -12.47
CA GLU A 347 15.66 -8.41 -11.09
C GLU A 347 14.19 -8.47 -10.66
N PRO A 348 13.39 -9.36 -11.27
CA PRO A 348 11.95 -9.45 -11.03
C PRO A 348 11.58 -9.94 -9.62
N ASP A 349 12.53 -10.54 -8.90
CA ASP A 349 12.38 -11.07 -7.54
C ASP A 349 12.68 -10.04 -6.44
N SER A 350 13.24 -8.88 -6.79
CA SER A 350 13.48 -7.78 -5.86
C SER A 350 12.19 -7.02 -5.59
N ASP A 351 11.80 -6.91 -4.31
CA ASP A 351 10.63 -6.12 -3.89
C ASP A 351 10.71 -4.66 -4.37
N TYR A 352 11.92 -4.10 -4.53
CA TYR A 352 12.11 -2.74 -5.06
C TYR A 352 11.75 -2.62 -6.55
N ARG A 353 11.87 -3.71 -7.30
CA ARG A 353 11.74 -3.76 -8.77
C ARG A 353 10.51 -4.53 -9.24
N SER A 354 9.80 -5.21 -8.33
CA SER A 354 8.56 -5.94 -8.57
C SER A 354 7.30 -5.25 -8.02
N SER A 355 7.47 -4.16 -7.26
CA SER A 355 6.41 -3.35 -6.67
C SER A 355 6.69 -1.86 -6.85
N ILE A 356 5.70 -1.01 -6.56
CA ILE A 356 5.81 0.44 -6.72
C ILE A 356 5.38 1.19 -5.45
N THR A 357 5.78 2.46 -5.34
CA THR A 357 5.37 3.36 -4.25
C THR A 357 4.59 4.56 -4.79
N LEU A 358 3.44 4.85 -4.20
CA LEU A 358 2.58 6.00 -4.48
C LEU A 358 2.55 6.89 -3.23
N ILE A 359 2.91 8.17 -3.36
CA ILE A 359 2.97 9.10 -2.21
C ILE A 359 1.79 10.07 -2.23
N ASP A 360 1.54 10.70 -3.38
CA ASP A 360 0.49 11.71 -3.56
C ASP A 360 -0.82 11.11 -4.06
N VAL A 361 -1.49 10.34 -3.20
CA VAL A 361 -2.76 9.71 -3.56
C VAL A 361 -3.76 9.81 -2.42
N PRO A 362 -5.03 10.19 -2.68
CA PRO A 362 -6.08 10.17 -1.67
C PRO A 362 -6.21 8.82 -0.93
N SER A 363 -5.84 7.71 -1.57
CA SER A 363 -5.79 6.41 -0.90
C SER A 363 -4.79 6.33 0.25
N ASN A 364 -3.64 7.03 0.25
CA ASN A 364 -2.75 7.02 1.42
C ASN A 364 -3.45 7.55 2.67
N ARG A 365 -4.27 8.58 2.48
CA ARG A 365 -5.10 9.13 3.54
C ARG A 365 -6.23 8.18 3.96
N HIS A 366 -6.97 7.63 2.99
CA HIS A 366 -8.20 6.87 3.27
C HIS A 366 -7.97 5.38 3.57
N CYS A 367 -6.84 4.84 3.10
CA CYS A 367 -6.46 3.43 3.12
C CYS A 367 -5.11 3.23 3.83
N PHE A 368 -4.79 4.07 4.83
CA PHE A 368 -3.65 3.84 5.73
C PHE A 368 -2.32 3.63 5.01
N ASN A 369 -1.89 4.59 4.19
CA ASN A 369 -0.60 4.57 3.48
C ASN A 369 -0.35 3.33 2.59
N ASP A 370 -1.41 2.70 2.05
CA ASP A 370 -1.32 1.57 1.12
C ASP A 370 -0.51 1.86 -0.17
N GLY A 371 -0.36 3.13 -0.53
CA GLY A 371 0.52 3.57 -1.61
C GLY A 371 1.98 3.18 -1.38
N TYR A 372 2.44 2.98 -0.15
CA TYR A 372 3.81 2.53 0.13
C TYR A 372 3.97 1.00 0.02
N HIS A 373 3.50 0.42 -1.09
CA HIS A 373 3.46 -1.04 -1.28
C HIS A 373 4.84 -1.70 -1.31
N THR A 374 5.85 -1.05 -1.90
CA THR A 374 7.25 -1.50 -1.79
C THR A 374 7.71 -1.59 -0.34
N SER A 375 7.42 -0.57 0.47
CA SER A 375 7.73 -0.61 1.90
C SER A 375 7.03 -1.79 2.56
N HIS A 376 5.75 -2.01 2.24
CA HIS A 376 4.96 -3.13 2.77
C HIS A 376 5.57 -4.51 2.45
N HIS A 377 6.00 -4.76 1.21
CA HIS A 377 6.64 -6.03 0.84
C HIS A 377 7.96 -6.26 1.59
N LEU A 378 8.80 -5.23 1.70
CA LEU A 378 10.08 -5.31 2.42
C LEU A 378 9.92 -5.65 3.91
N ASN A 379 8.81 -5.24 4.53
CA ASN A 379 8.50 -5.60 5.91
C ASN A 379 6.97 -5.61 6.12
N PRO A 380 6.33 -6.77 5.96
CA PRO A 380 4.87 -6.88 6.06
C PRO A 380 4.30 -6.59 7.45
N LEU A 381 5.16 -6.58 8.49
CA LEU A 381 4.79 -6.24 9.87
C LEU A 381 5.00 -4.75 10.18
N ARG A 382 5.43 -3.94 9.21
CA ARG A 382 5.62 -2.51 9.42
C ARG A 382 4.26 -1.85 9.63
N HIS A 383 4.16 -1.08 10.70
CA HIS A 383 2.97 -0.29 10.98
C HIS A 383 2.76 0.77 9.89
N TRP A 384 1.53 0.95 9.42
CA TRP A 384 1.21 1.80 8.27
C TRP A 384 1.75 3.24 8.33
N ARG A 385 1.81 3.84 9.53
CA ARG A 385 2.38 5.19 9.74
C ARG A 385 3.91 5.28 9.65
N GLU A 386 4.60 4.14 9.67
CA GLU A 386 6.06 4.09 9.60
C GLU A 386 6.57 3.99 8.16
N HIS A 387 5.69 3.76 7.17
CA HIS A 387 6.09 3.66 5.77
C HIS A 387 6.78 4.94 5.25
N PRO A 388 6.28 6.17 5.49
CA PRO A 388 6.97 7.39 5.06
C PRO A 388 8.38 7.52 5.67
N VAL A 389 8.53 7.15 6.95
CA VAL A 389 9.82 7.16 7.65
C VAL A 389 10.79 6.13 7.06
N SER A 390 10.29 4.92 6.78
CA SER A 390 11.07 3.84 6.16
C SER A 390 11.52 4.23 4.75
N PHE A 391 10.63 4.82 3.95
CA PHE A 391 10.93 5.33 2.62
C PHE A 391 12.08 6.35 2.67
N LEU A 392 12.00 7.36 3.54
CA LEU A 392 13.05 8.39 3.65
C LEU A 392 14.40 7.79 4.09
N LYS A 393 14.40 6.85 5.04
CA LYS A 393 15.63 6.15 5.47
C LYS A 393 16.24 5.34 4.33
N GLY A 394 15.39 4.69 3.53
CA GLY A 394 15.76 3.85 2.40
C GLY A 394 15.92 4.58 1.08
N LYS A 395 15.76 5.91 1.02
CA LYS A 395 15.69 6.67 -0.24
C LYS A 395 16.89 6.40 -1.17
N HIS A 396 18.09 6.26 -0.61
CA HIS A 396 19.30 5.89 -1.36
C HIS A 396 19.24 4.47 -1.93
N VAL A 397 18.63 3.51 -1.21
CA VAL A 397 18.42 2.14 -1.70
C VAL A 397 17.40 2.14 -2.83
N TYR A 398 16.27 2.86 -2.67
CA TYR A 398 15.28 3.05 -3.73
C TYR A 398 15.94 3.57 -5.01
N ALA A 399 16.82 4.57 -4.89
CA ALA A 399 17.60 5.10 -6.01
C ALA A 399 18.50 4.02 -6.65
N SER A 400 19.31 3.32 -5.85
CA SER A 400 20.26 2.30 -6.34
C SER A 400 19.61 1.04 -6.91
N GLN A 401 18.35 0.79 -6.57
CA GLN A 401 17.56 -0.35 -7.06
C GLN A 401 16.61 0.06 -8.18
N HIS A 402 16.69 1.31 -8.66
CA HIS A 402 15.82 1.86 -9.70
C HIS A 402 14.32 1.69 -9.39
N ALA A 403 13.95 1.75 -8.11
CA ALA A 403 12.57 1.59 -7.67
C ALA A 403 11.65 2.64 -8.30
N LEU A 404 10.41 2.28 -8.58
CA LEU A 404 9.44 3.18 -9.20
C LEU A 404 8.58 3.86 -8.14
N VAL A 405 8.57 5.20 -8.19
CA VAL A 405 7.79 6.06 -7.29
C VAL A 405 6.88 6.95 -8.11
N PHE A 406 5.64 7.13 -7.67
CA PHE A 406 4.64 7.94 -8.36
C PHE A 406 3.94 8.93 -7.44
N HIS A 407 3.38 9.97 -8.06
CA HIS A 407 2.51 10.97 -7.46
C HIS A 407 1.25 11.15 -8.32
N ASN A 408 0.14 11.58 -7.69
CA ASN A 408 -1.11 11.93 -8.35
C ASN A 408 -1.72 10.82 -9.22
N ILE A 409 -1.46 9.55 -8.86
CA ILE A 409 -2.03 8.40 -9.55
C ILE A 409 -2.15 7.19 -8.61
N ASP A 410 -3.36 6.66 -8.47
CA ASP A 410 -3.69 5.50 -7.65
C ASP A 410 -3.50 4.17 -8.40
N TYR A 411 -3.44 3.01 -7.73
CA TYR A 411 -3.35 1.69 -8.37
C TYR A 411 -4.52 1.40 -9.33
N LEU A 412 -5.74 1.82 -8.96
CA LEU A 412 -6.91 1.71 -9.84
C LEU A 412 -6.74 2.56 -11.10
N MET A 413 -6.17 3.76 -10.96
CA MET A 413 -5.91 4.66 -12.08
C MET A 413 -4.77 4.13 -12.95
N ILE A 414 -3.69 3.61 -12.35
CA ILE A 414 -2.60 2.93 -13.07
C ILE A 414 -3.17 1.82 -13.94
N THR A 415 -3.99 0.94 -13.34
CA THR A 415 -4.63 -0.16 -14.09
C THR A 415 -5.45 0.37 -15.27
N ALA A 416 -6.28 1.39 -15.05
CA ALA A 416 -7.07 2.01 -16.13
C ALA A 416 -6.18 2.62 -17.23
N ARG A 417 -5.13 3.35 -16.86
CA ARG A 417 -4.18 3.99 -17.81
C ARG A 417 -3.42 2.96 -18.63
N LEU A 418 -3.04 1.83 -18.03
CA LEU A 418 -2.42 0.70 -18.73
C LEU A 418 -3.37 0.10 -19.78
N MET A 419 -4.65 -0.09 -19.43
CA MET A 419 -5.65 -0.59 -20.40
C MET A 419 -5.87 0.38 -21.58
N MET A 420 -5.64 1.67 -21.35
CA MET A 420 -5.67 2.72 -22.40
C MET A 420 -4.32 2.90 -23.11
N LYS A 421 -3.26 2.22 -22.64
CA LYS A 421 -1.85 2.42 -23.08
C LYS A 421 -1.38 3.86 -22.97
N ASP A 422 -1.92 4.59 -22.00
CA ASP A 422 -1.61 6.00 -21.73
C ASP A 422 -0.32 6.12 -20.90
N TYR A 423 0.80 5.73 -21.52
CA TYR A 423 2.13 5.79 -20.90
C TYR A 423 2.60 7.22 -20.65
N GLU A 424 2.11 8.19 -21.42
CA GLU A 424 2.44 9.60 -21.23
C GLU A 424 1.95 10.08 -19.86
N THR A 425 0.70 9.79 -19.49
CA THR A 425 0.19 10.13 -18.15
C THR A 425 0.94 9.38 -17.05
N LEU A 426 1.20 8.08 -17.23
CA LEU A 426 1.96 7.28 -16.27
C LEU A 426 3.37 7.86 -16.03
N ALA A 427 4.08 8.24 -17.09
CA ALA A 427 5.42 8.81 -17.02
C ALA A 427 5.43 10.22 -16.43
N LYS A 428 4.39 11.03 -16.66
CA LYS A 428 4.22 12.35 -16.01
C LYS A 428 4.02 12.23 -14.50
N CYS A 429 3.36 11.15 -14.06
CA CYS A 429 3.14 10.85 -12.64
C CYS A 429 4.34 10.18 -11.96
N MET A 430 5.34 9.72 -12.71
CA MET A 430 6.55 9.11 -12.14
C MET A 430 7.43 10.19 -11.49
N ILE A 431 7.76 10.01 -10.22
CA ILE A 431 8.79 10.78 -9.51
C ILE A 431 10.14 10.10 -9.77
N PRO A 432 11.03 10.69 -10.58
CA PRO A 432 12.34 10.10 -10.79
C PRO A 432 13.22 10.27 -9.55
N ILE A 433 13.97 9.21 -9.20
CA ILE A 433 14.91 9.21 -8.08
C ILE A 433 16.27 8.72 -8.54
N GLY A 434 17.36 9.32 -8.04
CA GLY A 434 18.72 8.95 -8.42
C GLY A 434 18.99 9.22 -9.90
N GLU A 435 19.55 8.24 -10.61
CA GLU A 435 19.87 8.35 -12.03
C GLU A 435 18.64 8.57 -12.92
N GLN A 436 17.45 8.17 -12.47
CA GLN A 436 16.20 8.41 -13.18
C GLN A 436 15.92 9.92 -13.36
N ILE A 437 16.52 10.80 -12.55
CA ILE A 437 16.30 12.26 -12.62
C ILE A 437 16.74 12.81 -13.97
N ALA A 438 17.78 12.23 -14.58
CA ALA A 438 18.24 12.60 -15.91
C ALA A 438 17.29 12.12 -17.03
N MET A 439 16.38 11.17 -16.77
CA MET A 439 15.50 10.63 -17.79
C MET A 439 14.51 11.67 -18.30
N THR A 440 14.46 11.80 -19.61
CA THR A 440 13.41 12.48 -20.37
C THR A 440 12.06 11.78 -20.17
N LEU A 441 10.98 12.46 -20.56
CA LEU A 441 9.63 11.87 -20.49
C LEU A 441 9.54 10.60 -21.36
N GLU A 442 10.17 10.60 -22.54
CA GLU A 442 10.14 9.46 -23.45
C GLU A 442 10.92 8.25 -22.91
N GLU A 443 12.06 8.48 -22.25
CA GLU A 443 12.80 7.40 -21.58
C GLU A 443 12.00 6.79 -20.44
N ARG A 444 11.28 7.60 -19.65
CA ARG A 444 10.36 7.09 -18.62
C ARG A 444 9.20 6.31 -19.24
N MET A 445 8.61 6.79 -20.33
CA MET A 445 7.57 6.05 -21.05
C MET A 445 8.09 4.71 -21.55
N ALA A 446 9.29 4.69 -22.13
CA ALA A 446 9.95 3.47 -22.61
C ALA A 446 10.25 2.49 -21.47
N LEU A 447 10.75 2.97 -20.33
CA LEU A 447 10.99 2.19 -19.12
C LEU A 447 9.70 1.56 -18.60
N LEU A 448 8.64 2.35 -18.41
CA LEU A 448 7.37 1.82 -17.93
C LEU A 448 6.78 0.80 -18.90
N LYS A 449 6.93 1.01 -20.21
CA LYS A 449 6.46 0.07 -21.24
C LYS A 449 7.30 -1.19 -21.34
N SER A 450 8.61 -1.14 -21.10
CA SER A 450 9.42 -2.37 -21.02
C SER A 450 9.01 -3.18 -19.78
N HIS A 451 8.77 -2.51 -18.66
CA HIS A 451 8.37 -3.13 -17.40
C HIS A 451 6.96 -3.72 -17.41
N THR A 452 6.13 -3.52 -18.45
CA THR A 452 4.79 -4.15 -18.57
C THR A 452 4.78 -5.44 -19.41
N LYS A 453 5.90 -5.77 -20.08
CA LYS A 453 6.00 -6.94 -20.95
C LYS A 453 5.95 -8.24 -20.16
N ARG A 454 5.13 -9.20 -20.61
CA ARG A 454 5.04 -10.53 -19.98
C ARG A 454 6.40 -11.24 -20.01
N PHE A 455 6.64 -12.09 -19.02
CA PHE A 455 7.77 -13.00 -19.01
C PHE A 455 7.43 -14.29 -19.77
N THR A 456 8.39 -14.89 -20.47
CA THR A 456 8.28 -16.27 -20.98
C THR A 456 8.57 -17.28 -19.87
N GLU A 457 8.22 -18.55 -20.08
CA GLU A 457 8.54 -19.58 -19.08
C GLU A 457 10.05 -19.82 -18.99
N GLU A 458 10.81 -19.61 -20.07
CA GLU A 458 12.27 -19.66 -20.07
C GLU A 458 12.86 -18.54 -19.20
N GLU A 459 12.38 -17.30 -19.36
CA GLU A 459 12.81 -16.16 -18.54
C GLU A 459 12.45 -16.38 -17.06
N ILE A 460 11.26 -16.91 -16.78
CA ILE A 460 10.87 -17.27 -15.41
C ILE A 460 11.80 -18.34 -14.85
N ALA A 461 12.10 -19.39 -15.61
CA ALA A 461 12.99 -20.46 -15.16
C ALA A 461 14.43 -19.96 -14.93
N GLU A 462 14.92 -19.04 -15.75
CA GLU A 462 16.25 -18.44 -15.60
C GLU A 462 16.35 -17.55 -14.35
N ARG A 463 15.32 -16.74 -14.08
CA ARG A 463 15.31 -15.74 -13.01
C ARG A 463 14.88 -16.29 -11.65
N TYR A 464 13.97 -17.27 -11.64
CA TYR A 464 13.37 -17.84 -10.42
C TYR A 464 13.69 -19.32 -10.21
N GLY A 465 14.35 -19.99 -11.16
CA GLY A 465 14.76 -21.39 -10.98
C GLY A 465 15.72 -21.52 -9.80
N ASP A 466 15.60 -22.63 -9.07
CA ASP A 466 16.53 -22.97 -8.00
C ASP A 466 17.96 -22.96 -8.56
N LYS A 467 18.79 -22.02 -8.10
CA LYS A 467 20.25 -22.08 -8.28
C LYS A 467 20.86 -23.05 -7.27
#